data_AF-A0A351TTR9-F1
#
_entry.id   AF-A0A351TTR9-F1
#
_cell.length_a   1.000
_cell.length_b   1.000
_cell.length_c   1.000
_cell.angle_alpha   90.00
_cell.angle_beta   90.00
_cell.angle_gamma   90.00
#
_symmetry.space_group_name_H-M   'P 1'
#
loop_
_entity.id
_entity.type
_entity.pdbx_description
1 polymer ?
#
loop_
_entity_poly.entity_id
_entity_poly.type
_entity_poly.pdbx_seq_one_letter_code
_entity_poly.pdbx_strand_id
1 'polypeptide(L)' 'LRYHGMSPVLSQLYHDGIIDAVSVEQTAVFDAATQFARVEGILPAPESSHAIRVAIDEALKCKETGEEKTIVFGLTGTG' A
#
# COMPACT_ATOMS: atom_id res chain seq x y z
N LEU A 1 10.59 2.57 -4.10
CA LEU A 1 10.27 3.00 -5.48
C LEU A 1 11.24 4.12 -5.89
N ARG A 2 12.03 3.97 -6.96
CA ARG A 2 13.17 4.87 -7.25
C ARG A 2 12.97 5.84 -8.43
N TYR A 3 11.90 5.67 -9.19
CA TYR A 3 11.60 6.56 -10.32
C TYR A 3 11.14 7.93 -9.79
N HIS A 4 11.63 9.01 -10.40
CA HIS A 4 11.43 10.39 -9.92
C HIS A 4 10.11 11.03 -10.42
N GLY A 5 9.37 10.34 -11.30
CA GLY A 5 8.16 10.85 -11.93
C GLY A 5 6.95 9.94 -11.71
N MET A 6 5.82 10.37 -12.26
CA MET A 6 4.56 9.62 -12.27
C MET A 6 3.92 9.70 -13.65
N SER A 7 3.04 8.75 -13.98
CA SER A 7 2.26 8.80 -15.22
C SER A 7 1.48 10.13 -15.31
N PRO A 8 1.44 10.80 -16.49
CA PRO A 8 0.65 12.03 -16.66
C PRO A 8 -0.83 11.84 -16.33
N VAL A 9 -1.39 10.66 -16.65
CA VAL A 9 -2.79 10.34 -16.34
C VAL A 9 -3.01 10.27 -14.83
N LEU A 10 -2.14 9.56 -14.09
CA LEU A 10 -2.24 9.49 -12.64
C LEU A 10 -2.03 10.86 -11.98
N SER A 11 -1.10 11.66 -12.51
CA SER A 11 -0.83 13.02 -12.02
C SER A 11 -2.05 13.92 -12.19
N GLN A 12 -2.73 13.83 -13.34
CA GLN A 12 -3.96 14.59 -13.58
C GLN A 12 -5.10 14.15 -12.65
N LEU A 13 -5.31 12.83 -12.46
CA LEU A 13 -6.34 12.32 -11.54
C LEU A 13 -6.10 12.79 -10.09
N TYR A 14 -4.83 12.88 -9.66
CA TYR A 14 -4.48 13.43 -8.36
C TYR A 14 -4.76 14.93 -8.28
N HIS A 15 -4.39 15.72 -9.29
CA HIS A 15 -4.68 17.16 -9.34
C HIS A 15 -6.18 17.48 -9.38
N ASP A 16 -6.97 16.59 -10.00
CA ASP A 16 -8.44 16.69 -10.05
C ASP A 16 -9.12 16.22 -8.76
N GLY A 17 -8.37 15.69 -7.78
CA GLY A 17 -8.90 15.20 -6.50
C GLY A 17 -9.68 13.88 -6.61
N ILE A 18 -9.45 13.10 -7.66
CA ILE A 18 -10.12 11.81 -7.91
C ILE A 18 -9.42 10.67 -7.15
N ILE A 19 -8.12 10.81 -6.91
CA ILE A 19 -7.31 9.85 -6.14
C ILE A 19 -6.46 10.57 -5.10
N ASP A 20 -6.20 9.90 -3.99
CA ASP A 20 -5.25 10.34 -2.97
C ASP A 20 -3.85 9.75 -3.21
N ALA A 21 -2.82 10.43 -2.68
CA ALA A 21 -1.45 9.96 -2.71
C ALA A 21 -0.89 9.88 -1.29
N VAL A 22 -0.14 8.81 -1.02
CA VAL A 22 0.52 8.59 0.27
C VAL A 22 1.97 8.16 0.06
N SER A 23 2.82 8.50 1.02
CA SER A 23 4.21 8.06 1.10
C SER A 23 4.40 7.31 2.41
N VAL A 24 5.19 6.23 2.38
CA VAL A 24 5.51 5.41 3.55
C VAL A 24 7.01 5.21 3.63
N GLU A 25 7.53 5.25 4.86
CA GLU A 25 8.95 5.05 5.12
C GLU A 25 9.37 3.59 4.89
N GLN A 26 10.58 3.39 4.38
CA GLN A 26 11.06 2.06 3.98
C GLN A 26 11.10 1.05 5.14
N THR A 27 11.39 1.49 6.36
CA THR A 27 11.37 0.62 7.54
C THR A 27 9.98 0.05 7.79
N ALA A 28 8.94 0.89 7.76
CA ALA A 28 7.55 0.46 7.94
C ALA A 28 7.07 -0.48 6.82
N VAL A 29 7.59 -0.31 5.60
CA VAL A 29 7.34 -1.19 4.46
C VAL A 29 7.90 -2.59 4.70
N PHE A 30 9.12 -2.71 5.23
CA PHE A 30 9.72 -4.01 5.54
C PHE A 30 9.03 -4.74 6.70
N ASP A 31 8.56 -4.00 7.70
CA ASP A 31 7.76 -4.57 8.78
C ASP A 31 6.46 -5.18 8.24
N ALA A 32 5.76 -4.44 7.36
CA ALA A 32 4.55 -4.90 6.69
C ALA A 32 4.82 -6.14 5.81
N ALA A 33 5.93 -6.14 5.05
CA ALA A 33 6.33 -7.27 4.23
C ALA A 33 6.56 -8.54 5.07
N THR A 34 7.27 -8.38 6.19
CA THR A 34 7.59 -9.48 7.11
C THR A 34 6.33 -10.04 7.77
N GLN A 35 5.42 -9.17 8.19
CA GLN A 35 4.13 -9.58 8.75
C GLN A 35 3.30 -10.34 7.72
N PHE A 36 3.15 -9.80 6.51
CA PHE A 36 2.40 -10.42 5.43
C PHE A 36 2.95 -11.79 5.07
N ALA A 37 4.27 -11.94 4.94
CA ALA A 37 4.90 -13.21 4.63
C ALA A 37 4.69 -14.26 5.74
N ARG A 38 4.65 -13.86 7.01
CA ARG A 38 4.39 -14.77 8.13
C ARG A 38 2.94 -15.25 8.20
N VAL A 39 1.98 -14.42 7.80
CA VAL A 39 0.55 -14.71 7.91
C VAL A 39 0.03 -15.39 6.64
N GLU A 40 0.37 -14.86 5.47
CA GLU A 40 -0.17 -15.29 4.16
C GLU A 40 0.77 -16.28 3.44
N GLY A 41 2.00 -16.46 3.92
CA GLY A 41 2.97 -17.39 3.33
C GLY A 41 3.59 -16.94 2.00
N ILE A 42 3.32 -15.71 1.56
CA ILE A 42 3.88 -15.12 0.34
C ILE A 42 4.88 -14.05 0.72
N LEU A 43 6.12 -14.14 0.23
CA LEU A 43 7.11 -13.07 0.34
C LEU A 43 6.83 -12.00 -0.74
N PRO A 44 6.33 -10.81 -0.37
CA PRO A 44 6.02 -9.78 -1.36
C PRO A 44 7.30 -9.07 -1.83
N ALA A 45 7.30 -8.59 -3.08
CA ALA A 45 8.33 -7.68 -3.54
C ALA A 45 8.34 -6.38 -2.71
N PRO A 46 9.51 -5.76 -2.44
CA PRO A 46 9.59 -4.51 -1.66
C PRO A 46 8.70 -3.38 -2.20
N GLU A 47 8.50 -3.31 -3.51
CA GLU A 47 7.58 -2.39 -4.17
C GLU A 47 6.13 -2.65 -3.77
N SER A 48 5.67 -3.91 -3.87
CA SER A 48 4.32 -4.34 -3.46
C SER A 48 4.05 -4.10 -1.98
N SER A 49 5.09 -4.19 -1.14
CA SER A 49 4.99 -3.98 0.30
C SER A 49 4.55 -2.55 0.68
N HIS A 50 4.72 -1.57 -0.21
CA HIS A 50 4.18 -0.21 0.01
C HIS A 50 2.64 -0.24 0.03
N ALA A 51 2.02 -0.97 -0.89
CA ALA A 51 0.57 -1.12 -0.94
C ALA A 51 0.04 -1.96 0.24
N ILE A 52 0.77 -3.02 0.62
CA ILE A 52 0.43 -3.84 1.79
C ILE A 52 0.44 -2.98 3.06
N ARG A 53 1.46 -2.12 3.24
CA ARG A 53 1.53 -1.25 4.42
C ARG A 53 0.31 -0.36 4.54
N VAL A 54 -0.08 0.31 3.45
CA VAL A 54 -1.25 1.19 3.43
C VAL A 54 -2.54 0.40 3.66
N ALA A 55 -2.67 -0.79 3.09
CA ALA A 55 -3.82 -1.65 3.33
C ALA A 55 -3.97 -2.06 4.81
N ILE A 56 -2.86 -2.36 5.48
CA ILE A 56 -2.85 -2.64 6.93
C ILE A 56 -3.30 -1.40 7.71
N ASP A 57 -2.80 -0.22 7.36
CA ASP A 57 -3.17 1.04 8.03
C ASP A 57 -4.66 1.35 7.88
N GLU A 58 -5.23 1.18 6.69
CA GLU A 58 -6.67 1.35 6.46
C GLU A 58 -7.50 0.31 7.22
N ALA A 59 -7.04 -0.95 7.30
CA ALA A 59 -7.70 -1.98 8.08
C ALA A 59 -7.71 -1.65 9.59
N LEU A 60 -6.61 -1.08 10.12
CA LEU A 60 -6.54 -0.62 11.50
C LEU A 60 -7.48 0.56 11.76
N LYS A 61 -7.59 1.52 10.84
CA LYS A 61 -8.58 2.60 10.93
C LYS A 61 -10.01 2.06 10.96
N CYS A 62 -10.34 1.09 10.10
CA CYS A 62 -11.65 0.44 10.10
C CYS A 62 -11.96 -0.23 11.45
N LYS A 63 -10.95 -0.83 12.09
CA LYS A 63 -11.07 -1.40 13.43
C LYS A 63 -11.35 -0.33 14.49
N GLU A 64 -10.73 0.85 14.39
CA GLU A 64 -10.94 1.97 15.32
C GLU A 64 -12.31 2.63 15.15
N THR A 65 -12.77 2.79 13.90
CA THR A 65 -14.07 3.40 13.59
C THR A 65 -15.24 2.42 13.70
N GLY A 66 -14.97 1.11 13.67
CA GLY A 66 -15.98 0.06 13.63
C GLY A 66 -16.65 -0.10 12.26
N GLU A 67 -16.08 0.49 11.21
CA GLU A 67 -16.62 0.40 9.84
C GLU A 67 -16.15 -0.89 9.15
N GLU A 68 -17.07 -1.61 8.52
CA GLU A 68 -16.74 -2.74 7.67
C GLU A 68 -16.48 -2.26 6.23
N LYS A 69 -15.23 -2.43 5.76
CA LYS A 69 -14.82 -2.06 4.39
C LYS A 69 -14.08 -3.20 3.72
N THR A 70 -14.31 -3.36 2.43
CA THR A 70 -13.50 -4.22 1.57
C THR A 70 -12.31 -3.44 1.03
N ILE A 71 -11.09 -3.87 1.37
CA ILE A 71 -9.85 -3.25 0.91
C ILE A 71 -9.22 -4.13 -0.17
N VAL A 72 -9.01 -3.57 -1.35
CA VAL A 72 -8.30 -4.23 -2.46
C VAL A 72 -6.98 -3.51 -2.68
N PHE A 73 -5.89 -4.26 -2.74
CA PHE A 73 -4.54 -3.71 -2.97
C PHE A 73 -3.80 -4.52 -4.05
N GLY A 74 -2.80 -3.88 -4.67
CA GLY A 74 -2.00 -4.49 -5.72
C GLY A 74 -0.80 -5.25 -5.18
N LEU A 75 -0.85 -6.59 -5.17
CA LEU A 75 0.35 -7.43 -5.03
C LEU A 75 1.03 -7.56 -6.40
N THR A 76 1.87 -6.58 -6.73
CA THR A 76 2.45 -6.45 -8.08
C THR A 76 3.58 -7.43 -8.41
N GLY A 77 4.08 -8.17 -7.43
CA GLY A 77 5.16 -9.14 -7.60
C GLY A 77 5.58 -9.79 -6.28
N THR A 78 6.28 -10.92 -6.40
CA THR A 78 6.89 -11.68 -5.29
C THR A 78 8.38 -11.38 -5.16
N GLY A 79 8.93 -11.49 -3.95
CA GLY A 79 10.33 -11.24 -3.61
C GLY A 79 11.10 -12.50 -3.21
#